data_AF-A0A3S3QFE1-F1
#
_entry.id   AF-A0A3S3QFE1-F1
#
_cell.length_a   1.000
_cell.length_b   1.000
_cell.length_c   1.000
_cell.angle_alpha   90.00
_cell.angle_beta   90.00
_cell.angle_gamma   90.00
#
_symmetry.space_group_name_H-M   'P 1'
#
loop_
_entity.id
_entity.type
_entity.pdbx_description
1 polymer ?
#
loop_
_entity_poly.entity_id
_entity_poly.type
_entity_poly.pdbx_seq_one_letter_code
_entity_poly.pdbx_strand_id
1 'polypeptide(L)'
;MTLKRLFILLLFVAINVQVKAQDDIASQINPPLLQKYIDLAKEYYPKRKMYRASELSAKAKIGAAKAGYLESMNVSYFYRPDNAAIVDTTNPYSINGFQFGVYLNLGLFFRTPSLVKQAREEYNSASYLTKEYDILLETDVKQRYFEYLQWLSDLKVKNQAYIDNKTSSDGLRYKFEKGEVSLDVYTKAKSLTSISSSEKLQAELNMLKAKSSLEALIGKKLEEVK
;
A
#
# COMPACT_ATOMS: atom_id res chain seq x y z
N MET A 1 -60.90 -14.57 22.88
CA MET A 1 -59.42 -14.59 22.90
C MET A 1 -58.99 -13.73 24.07
N THR A 2 -58.41 -14.32 25.11
CA THR A 2 -58.24 -13.67 26.42
C THR A 2 -57.23 -12.52 26.38
N LEU A 3 -57.50 -11.44 27.13
CA LEU A 3 -56.69 -10.21 27.19
C LEU A 3 -55.19 -10.48 27.44
N LYS A 4 -54.88 -11.55 28.21
CA LYS A 4 -53.51 -12.05 28.43
C LYS A 4 -52.81 -12.54 27.15
N ARG A 5 -53.52 -13.19 26.23
CA ARG A 5 -52.95 -13.67 24.96
C ARG A 5 -52.66 -12.51 24.00
N LEU A 6 -53.49 -11.46 24.03
CA LEU A 6 -53.23 -10.23 23.27
C LEU A 6 -51.97 -9.52 23.78
N PHE A 7 -51.78 -9.46 25.11
CA PHE A 7 -50.63 -8.81 25.73
C PHE A 7 -49.31 -9.55 25.44
N ILE A 8 -49.32 -10.89 25.43
CA ILE A 8 -48.16 -11.72 25.07
C ILE A 8 -47.79 -11.56 23.59
N LEU A 9 -48.80 -11.43 22.71
CA LEU A 9 -48.57 -11.21 21.28
C LEU A 9 -47.98 -9.82 21.02
N LEU A 10 -48.43 -8.81 21.77
CA LEU A 10 -47.90 -7.44 21.69
C LEU A 10 -46.46 -7.33 22.23
N LEU A 11 -46.12 -8.12 23.25
CA LEU A 11 -44.74 -8.22 23.76
C LEU A 11 -43.79 -8.90 22.76
N PHE A 12 -44.27 -9.87 21.97
CA PHE A 12 -43.47 -10.55 20.95
C PHE A 12 -43.19 -9.68 19.71
N VAL A 13 -44.08 -8.73 19.40
CA VAL A 13 -43.87 -7.77 18.30
C VAL A 13 -42.82 -6.71 18.69
N ALA A 14 -42.73 -6.33 19.96
CA ALA A 14 -41.76 -5.34 20.43
C ALA A 14 -40.29 -5.82 20.40
N ILE A 15 -40.04 -7.13 20.45
CA ILE A 15 -38.67 -7.71 20.49
C ILE A 15 -38.02 -7.73 19.10
N ASN A 16 -38.80 -7.53 18.01
CA ASN A 16 -38.28 -7.57 16.64
C ASN A 16 -37.90 -6.20 16.06
N VAL A 17 -38.03 -5.11 16.84
CA VAL A 17 -37.52 -3.81 16.40
C VAL A 17 -36.03 -3.75 16.71
N GLN A 18 -35.23 -4.42 15.87
CA GLN A 18 -33.79 -4.14 15.81
C GLN A 18 -33.62 -2.71 15.30
N VAL A 19 -33.43 -1.78 16.24
CA VAL A 19 -33.03 -0.41 15.98
C VAL A 19 -31.63 -0.43 15.35
N LYS A 20 -31.55 -0.58 14.03
CA LYS A 20 -30.32 -0.36 13.23
C LYS A 20 -30.12 1.13 12.92
N ALA A 21 -30.21 1.97 13.95
CA ALA A 21 -30.05 3.42 13.84
C ALA A 21 -28.80 3.93 14.57
N GLN A 22 -27.79 3.07 14.73
CA GLN A 22 -26.43 3.52 15.06
C GLN A 22 -25.68 3.57 13.74
N ASP A 23 -25.35 4.78 13.28
CA ASP A 23 -24.45 5.02 12.14
C ASP A 23 -23.06 4.47 12.51
N ASP A 24 -22.87 3.17 12.32
CA ASP A 24 -21.60 2.49 12.58
C ASP A 24 -20.67 2.69 11.38
N ILE A 25 -19.43 3.12 11.65
CA ILE A 25 -18.37 3.26 10.62
C ILE A 25 -18.14 1.90 9.94
N ALA A 26 -18.30 0.79 10.65
CA ALA A 26 -18.15 -0.54 10.07
C ALA A 26 -19.16 -0.80 8.92
N SER A 27 -20.33 -0.17 8.96
CA SER A 27 -21.35 -0.30 7.89
C SER A 27 -20.98 0.48 6.61
N GLN A 28 -20.04 1.43 6.70
CA GLN A 28 -19.58 2.26 5.58
C GLN A 28 -18.41 1.64 4.81
N ILE A 29 -17.84 0.53 5.33
CA ILE A 29 -16.75 -0.19 4.69
C ILE A 29 -17.29 -0.91 3.46
N ASN A 30 -16.70 -0.64 2.30
CA ASN A 30 -16.99 -1.35 1.05
C ASN A 30 -15.81 -2.30 0.73
N PRO A 31 -15.93 -3.62 1.02
CA PRO A 31 -14.83 -4.56 0.82
C PRO A 31 -14.39 -4.68 -0.65
N PRO A 32 -15.29 -4.73 -1.66
CA PRO A 32 -14.89 -4.70 -3.07
C PRO A 32 -14.04 -3.47 -3.45
N LEU A 33 -14.45 -2.29 -2.99
CA LEU A 33 -13.71 -1.04 -3.27
C LEU A 33 -12.34 -1.03 -2.56
N LEU A 34 -12.29 -1.52 -1.32
CA LEU A 34 -11.04 -1.66 -0.58
C LEU A 34 -10.06 -2.60 -1.30
N GLN A 35 -10.55 -3.73 -1.84
CA GLN A 35 -9.71 -4.63 -2.63
C GLN A 35 -9.17 -3.93 -3.89
N LYS A 36 -10.02 -3.17 -4.59
CA LYS A 36 -9.60 -2.37 -5.75
C LYS A 36 -8.49 -1.37 -5.39
N TYR A 37 -8.56 -0.72 -4.23
CA TYR A 37 -7.50 0.17 -3.75
C TYR A 37 -6.20 -0.58 -3.46
N ILE A 38 -6.27 -1.78 -2.87
CA ILE A 38 -5.10 -2.62 -2.63
C ILE A 38 -4.43 -3.00 -3.95
N ASP A 39 -5.21 -3.38 -4.95
CA ASP A 39 -4.71 -3.78 -6.25
C ASP A 39 -4.03 -2.61 -6.98
N LEU A 40 -4.65 -1.43 -6.96
CA LEU A 40 -4.06 -0.20 -7.50
C LEU A 40 -2.76 0.16 -6.78
N ALA A 41 -2.70 0.07 -5.44
CA ALA A 41 -1.48 0.31 -4.70
C ALA A 41 -0.35 -0.65 -5.12
N LYS A 42 -0.66 -1.95 -5.26
CA LYS A 42 0.30 -2.96 -5.73
C LYS A 42 0.78 -2.71 -7.16
N GLU A 43 -0.04 -2.08 -8.00
CA GLU A 43 0.30 -1.74 -9.39
C GLU A 43 1.13 -0.46 -9.50
N TYR A 44 0.74 0.61 -8.81
CA TYR A 44 1.29 1.96 -9.03
C TYR A 44 2.39 2.34 -8.03
N TYR A 45 2.40 1.78 -6.81
CA TYR A 45 3.27 2.30 -5.76
C TYR A 45 4.76 2.06 -6.04
N PRO A 46 5.61 3.12 -6.12
CA PRO A 46 7.01 2.98 -6.55
C PRO A 46 7.85 2.06 -5.67
N LYS A 47 7.65 2.12 -4.35
CA LYS A 47 8.43 1.32 -3.40
C LYS A 47 8.15 -0.18 -3.58
N ARG A 48 6.92 -0.56 -3.95
CA ARG A 48 6.58 -1.95 -4.33
C ARG A 48 7.37 -2.38 -5.56
N LYS A 49 7.43 -1.53 -6.60
CA LYS A 49 8.20 -1.79 -7.82
C LYS A 49 9.69 -1.99 -7.55
N MET A 50 10.25 -1.22 -6.61
CA MET A 50 11.65 -1.38 -6.15
C MET A 50 11.89 -2.78 -5.56
N TYR A 51 11.03 -3.26 -4.65
CA TYR A 51 11.18 -4.61 -4.09
C TYR A 51 11.07 -5.69 -5.17
N ARG A 52 10.10 -5.56 -6.07
CA ARG A 52 9.95 -6.51 -7.18
C ARG A 52 11.16 -6.52 -8.11
N ALA A 53 11.75 -5.36 -8.39
CA ALA A 53 12.99 -5.26 -9.17
C ALA A 53 14.17 -5.94 -8.45
N SER A 54 14.29 -5.77 -7.14
CA SER A 54 15.29 -6.44 -6.31
C SER A 54 15.17 -7.96 -6.35
N GLU A 55 13.94 -8.48 -6.22
CA GLU A 55 13.66 -9.92 -6.36
C GLU A 55 14.03 -10.46 -7.74
N LEU A 56 13.67 -9.75 -8.81
CA LEU A 56 14.02 -10.14 -10.18
C LEU A 56 15.53 -10.11 -10.42
N SER A 57 16.24 -9.12 -9.84
CA SER A 57 17.69 -9.04 -9.88
C SER A 57 18.34 -10.24 -9.17
N ALA A 58 17.87 -10.58 -7.97
CA ALA A 58 18.35 -11.76 -7.25
C ALA A 58 18.07 -13.07 -8.02
N LYS A 59 16.91 -13.16 -8.70
CA LYS A 59 16.60 -14.29 -9.58
C LYS A 59 17.57 -14.39 -10.76
N ALA A 60 17.93 -13.26 -11.37
CA ALA A 60 18.89 -13.23 -12.47
C ALA A 60 20.28 -13.73 -12.06
N LYS A 61 20.70 -13.47 -10.81
CA LYS A 61 21.96 -14.00 -10.27
C LYS A 61 22.03 -15.53 -10.28
N ILE A 62 20.90 -16.23 -10.12
CA ILE A 62 20.87 -17.70 -10.25
C ILE A 62 21.26 -18.12 -11.67
N GLY A 63 20.75 -17.41 -12.69
CA GLY A 63 21.11 -17.64 -14.09
C GLY A 63 22.60 -17.39 -14.34
N ALA A 64 23.11 -16.27 -13.84
CA ALA A 64 24.54 -15.94 -13.92
C ALA A 64 25.42 -17.00 -13.21
N ALA A 65 25.04 -17.43 -12.01
CA ALA A 65 25.77 -18.47 -11.28
C ALA A 65 25.79 -19.81 -12.04
N LYS A 66 24.69 -20.17 -12.73
CA LYS A 66 24.66 -21.35 -13.60
C LYS A 66 25.53 -21.19 -14.85
N ALA A 67 25.61 -19.98 -15.42
CA ALA A 67 26.51 -19.71 -16.55
C ALA A 67 27.99 -19.91 -16.18
N GLY A 68 28.35 -19.86 -14.89
CA GLY A 68 29.69 -20.24 -14.40
C GLY A 68 30.12 -21.67 -14.75
N TYR A 69 29.19 -22.58 -15.08
CA TYR A 69 29.56 -23.88 -15.66
C TYR A 69 30.20 -23.73 -17.05
N LEU A 70 29.73 -22.78 -17.85
CA LEU A 70 30.32 -22.50 -19.17
C LEU A 70 31.70 -21.85 -19.03
N GLU A 71 31.88 -20.98 -18.03
CA GLU A 71 33.19 -20.37 -17.72
C GLU A 71 34.24 -21.40 -17.27
N SER A 72 33.79 -22.56 -16.77
CA SER A 72 34.72 -23.64 -16.42
C SER A 72 35.40 -24.23 -17.65
N MET A 73 34.85 -24.06 -18.85
CA MET A 73 35.43 -24.54 -20.11
C MET A 73 35.88 -23.38 -20.98
N ASN A 74 37.18 -23.33 -21.28
CA ASN A 74 37.77 -22.30 -22.13
C ASN A 74 38.31 -22.96 -23.40
N VAL A 75 37.85 -22.49 -24.55
CA VAL A 75 38.35 -22.91 -25.86
C VAL A 75 39.28 -21.82 -26.36
N SER A 76 40.50 -22.20 -26.71
CA SER A 76 41.53 -21.31 -27.20
C SER A 76 42.07 -21.81 -28.53
N TYR A 77 42.45 -20.87 -29.38
CA TYR A 77 43.05 -21.13 -30.66
C TYR A 77 44.25 -20.20 -30.82
N PHE A 78 45.39 -20.79 -31.14
CA PHE A 78 46.63 -20.07 -31.35
C PHE A 78 47.18 -20.42 -32.74
N TYR A 79 47.57 -19.41 -33.50
CA TYR A 79 48.28 -19.57 -34.77
C TYR A 79 49.69 -19.00 -34.64
N ARG A 80 50.68 -19.81 -35.00
CA ARG A 80 52.10 -19.43 -34.96
C ARG A 80 52.72 -19.54 -36.36
N PRO A 81 53.25 -18.45 -36.95
CA PRO A 81 53.94 -18.48 -38.22
C PRO A 81 55.32 -19.17 -38.13
N ASP A 82 55.75 -19.78 -39.24
CA ASP A 82 56.85 -20.76 -39.30
C ASP A 82 58.26 -20.23 -38.93
N ASN A 83 58.45 -18.92 -38.85
CA ASN A 83 59.76 -18.28 -38.59
C ASN A 83 60.01 -17.90 -37.11
N ALA A 84 59.19 -18.33 -36.16
CA ALA A 84 59.34 -17.99 -34.73
C ALA A 84 60.25 -18.99 -33.99
N ALA A 85 61.23 -18.51 -33.20
CA ALA A 85 62.22 -19.33 -32.48
C ALA A 85 61.61 -20.33 -31.48
N ILE A 86 62.04 -21.60 -31.55
CA ILE A 86 61.40 -22.77 -30.90
C ILE A 86 61.39 -22.69 -29.36
N VAL A 87 62.22 -21.85 -28.74
CA VAL A 87 62.21 -21.55 -27.30
C VAL A 87 62.61 -20.08 -27.13
N ASP A 88 61.66 -19.23 -26.71
CA ASP A 88 61.89 -17.84 -26.30
C ASP A 88 61.60 -17.78 -24.78
N THR A 89 62.42 -17.07 -24.01
CA THR A 89 62.21 -16.86 -22.56
C THR A 89 60.86 -16.21 -22.24
N THR A 90 60.18 -15.66 -23.25
CA THR A 90 58.85 -15.07 -23.16
C THR A 90 57.69 -15.97 -23.63
N ASN A 91 57.94 -17.14 -24.26
CA ASN A 91 56.86 -17.96 -24.82
C ASN A 91 57.16 -19.49 -24.79
N PRO A 92 56.45 -20.30 -23.96
CA PRO A 92 56.78 -21.70 -23.68
C PRO A 92 56.27 -22.75 -24.69
N TYR A 93 55.68 -22.37 -25.83
CA TYR A 93 55.12 -23.33 -26.79
C TYR A 93 56.12 -23.76 -27.88
N SER A 94 56.30 -25.07 -28.08
CA SER A 94 57.37 -25.67 -28.91
C SER A 94 56.97 -26.11 -30.33
N ILE A 95 55.71 -25.92 -30.75
CA ILE A 95 55.18 -26.39 -32.05
C ILE A 95 54.72 -25.20 -32.90
N ASN A 96 55.21 -25.11 -34.15
CA ASN A 96 54.77 -24.14 -35.16
C ASN A 96 53.46 -24.62 -35.83
N GLY A 97 52.57 -23.69 -36.22
CA GLY A 97 51.28 -23.99 -36.84
C GLY A 97 50.05 -23.66 -35.98
N PHE A 98 48.92 -24.33 -36.26
CA PHE A 98 47.65 -24.15 -35.56
C PHE A 98 47.57 -25.03 -34.31
N GLN A 99 47.24 -24.42 -33.17
CA GLN A 99 47.02 -25.11 -31.91
C GLN A 99 45.61 -24.83 -31.40
N PHE A 100 44.90 -25.88 -31.03
CA PHE A 100 43.59 -25.80 -30.39
C PHE A 100 43.73 -26.33 -28.96
N GLY A 101 43.37 -25.52 -27.97
CA GLY A 101 43.42 -25.87 -26.56
C GLY A 101 42.05 -25.80 -25.93
N VAL A 102 41.61 -26.87 -25.28
CA VAL A 102 40.42 -26.87 -24.42
C VAL A 102 40.89 -26.99 -22.97
N TYR A 103 40.60 -25.98 -22.16
CA TYR A 103 40.97 -25.92 -20.76
C TYR A 103 39.72 -26.07 -19.89
N LEU A 104 39.71 -27.07 -19.00
CA LEU A 104 38.66 -27.25 -18.01
C LEU A 104 39.17 -26.84 -16.62
N ASN A 105 38.56 -25.82 -16.03
CA ASN A 105 38.83 -25.37 -14.67
C ASN A 105 37.99 -26.17 -13.66
N LEU A 106 38.58 -27.25 -13.15
CA LEU A 106 37.92 -28.12 -12.16
C LEU A 106 37.60 -27.39 -10.84
N GLY A 107 38.43 -26.42 -10.43
CA GLY A 107 38.17 -25.63 -9.23
C GLY A 107 36.89 -24.80 -9.35
N LEU A 108 36.67 -24.17 -10.50
CA LEU A 108 35.43 -23.45 -10.79
C LEU A 108 34.25 -24.43 -10.87
N PHE A 109 34.42 -25.56 -11.56
CA PHE A 109 33.38 -26.59 -11.70
C PHE A 109 32.84 -27.09 -10.35
N PHE A 110 33.70 -27.38 -9.38
CA PHE A 110 33.29 -27.84 -8.04
C PHE A 110 32.73 -26.71 -7.15
N ARG A 111 33.10 -25.45 -7.39
CA ARG A 111 32.59 -24.29 -6.64
C ARG A 111 31.21 -23.83 -7.13
N THR A 112 30.91 -23.98 -8.42
CA THR A 112 29.67 -23.51 -9.05
C THR A 112 28.38 -23.98 -8.35
N PRO A 113 28.21 -25.25 -7.93
CA PRO A 113 27.02 -25.68 -7.18
C PRO A 113 26.79 -24.87 -5.90
N SER A 114 27.85 -24.54 -5.17
CA SER A 114 27.77 -23.73 -3.95
C SER A 114 27.31 -22.30 -4.25
N LEU A 115 27.85 -21.70 -5.33
CA LEU A 115 27.44 -20.36 -5.79
C LEU A 115 25.97 -20.34 -6.25
N VAL A 116 25.51 -21.38 -6.94
CA VAL A 116 24.10 -21.51 -7.34
C VAL A 116 23.19 -21.65 -6.11
N LYS A 117 23.61 -22.41 -5.09
CA LYS A 117 22.87 -22.53 -3.83
C LYS A 117 22.82 -21.18 -3.11
N GLN A 118 23.94 -20.46 -3.02
CA GLN A 118 23.99 -19.12 -2.44
C GLN A 118 23.04 -18.14 -3.17
N ALA A 119 23.11 -18.06 -4.50
CA ALA A 119 22.24 -17.20 -5.29
C ALA A 119 20.75 -17.55 -5.13
N ARG A 120 20.43 -18.83 -4.91
CA ARG A 120 19.06 -19.27 -4.61
C ARG A 120 18.58 -18.76 -3.26
N GLU A 121 19.41 -18.83 -2.22
CA GLU A 121 19.05 -18.29 -0.91
C GLU A 121 18.91 -16.76 -0.94
N GLU A 122 19.76 -16.06 -1.70
CA GLU A 122 19.59 -14.61 -1.93
C GLU A 122 18.26 -14.29 -2.60
N TYR A 123 17.86 -15.06 -3.63
CA TYR A 123 16.54 -14.91 -4.26
C TYR A 123 15.39 -15.21 -3.30
N ASN A 124 15.49 -16.27 -2.50
CA ASN A 124 14.47 -16.62 -1.51
C ASN A 124 14.30 -15.47 -0.51
N SER A 125 15.40 -14.92 0.01
CA SER A 125 15.39 -13.76 0.90
C SER A 125 14.70 -12.55 0.26
N ALA A 126 15.09 -12.18 -0.97
CA ALA A 126 14.46 -11.06 -1.68
C ALA A 126 12.98 -11.29 -1.99
N SER A 127 12.58 -12.53 -2.30
CA SER A 127 11.18 -12.93 -2.47
C SER A 127 10.39 -12.78 -1.16
N TYR A 128 10.96 -13.16 -0.01
CA TYR A 128 10.28 -13.01 1.28
C TYR A 128 10.09 -11.54 1.64
N LEU A 129 11.12 -10.71 1.44
CA LEU A 129 11.03 -9.26 1.64
C LEU A 129 9.95 -8.62 0.75
N THR A 130 9.83 -9.05 -0.51
CA THR A 130 8.78 -8.54 -1.41
C THR A 130 7.38 -8.93 -0.93
N LYS A 131 7.20 -10.17 -0.46
CA LYS A 131 5.92 -10.65 0.10
C LYS A 131 5.55 -9.93 1.40
N GLU A 132 6.52 -9.77 2.30
CA GLU A 132 6.36 -9.00 3.53
C GLU A 132 5.91 -7.57 3.19
N TYR A 133 6.56 -6.95 2.21
CA TYR A 133 6.19 -5.62 1.78
C TYR A 133 4.79 -5.53 1.17
N ASP A 134 4.35 -6.54 0.39
CA ASP A 134 2.98 -6.59 -0.14
C ASP A 134 1.94 -6.66 1.00
N ILE A 135 2.24 -7.35 2.12
CA ILE A 135 1.38 -7.42 3.31
C ILE A 135 1.35 -6.08 4.05
N LEU A 136 2.51 -5.43 4.22
CA LEU A 136 2.60 -4.12 4.84
C LEU A 136 1.84 -3.07 4.01
N LEU A 137 2.01 -3.09 2.70
CA LEU A 137 1.31 -2.19 1.78
C LEU A 137 -0.21 -2.36 1.89
N GLU A 138 -0.69 -3.61 1.93
CA GLU A 138 -2.10 -3.88 2.12
C GLU A 138 -2.63 -3.36 3.46
N THR A 139 -1.84 -3.49 4.53
CA THR A 139 -2.18 -2.97 5.86
C THR A 139 -2.26 -1.44 5.85
N ASP A 140 -1.30 -0.78 5.20
CA ASP A 140 -1.28 0.68 5.06
C ASP A 140 -2.48 1.20 4.26
N VAL A 141 -2.87 0.52 3.17
CA VAL A 141 -4.08 0.87 2.40
C VAL A 141 -5.31 0.81 3.30
N LYS A 142 -5.47 -0.29 4.04
CA LYS A 142 -6.61 -0.50 4.94
C LYS A 142 -6.68 0.58 6.01
N GLN A 143 -5.56 0.87 6.67
CA GLN A 143 -5.50 1.90 7.70
C GLN A 143 -5.89 3.27 7.16
N ARG A 144 -5.33 3.69 6.02
CA ARG A 144 -5.65 5.00 5.41
C ARG A 144 -7.09 5.07 4.91
N TYR A 145 -7.64 3.96 4.41
CA TYR A 145 -9.04 3.90 4.03
C TYR A 145 -9.97 4.06 5.24
N PHE A 146 -9.68 3.39 6.36
CA PHE A 146 -10.47 3.54 7.58
C PHE A 146 -10.36 4.94 8.16
N GLU A 147 -9.16 5.53 8.16
CA GLU A 147 -8.94 6.91 8.57
C GLU A 147 -9.75 7.89 7.69
N TYR A 148 -9.75 7.69 6.37
CA TYR A 148 -10.57 8.48 5.45
C TYR A 148 -12.07 8.36 5.76
N LEU A 149 -12.59 7.15 5.98
CA LEU A 149 -14.00 6.95 6.36
C LEU A 149 -14.34 7.61 7.69
N GLN A 150 -13.45 7.51 8.68
CA GLN A 150 -13.61 8.14 9.98
C GLN A 150 -13.74 9.66 9.84
N TRP A 151 -12.82 10.31 9.12
CA TRP A 151 -12.86 11.76 8.94
C TRP A 151 -14.01 12.23 8.05
N LEU A 152 -14.43 11.40 7.08
CA LEU A 152 -15.63 11.67 6.30
C LEU A 152 -16.90 11.67 7.18
N SER A 153 -17.00 10.71 8.10
CA SER A 153 -18.09 10.64 9.07
C SER A 153 -18.06 11.82 10.05
N ASP A 154 -16.88 12.15 10.59
CA ASP A 154 -16.69 13.30 11.48
C ASP A 154 -17.10 14.61 10.80
N LEU A 155 -16.69 14.84 9.55
CA LEU A 155 -17.11 15.99 8.76
C LEU A 155 -18.65 16.06 8.61
N LYS A 156 -19.31 14.93 8.36
CA LYS A 156 -20.78 14.87 8.26
C LYS A 156 -21.43 15.32 9.58
N VAL A 157 -20.94 14.83 10.72
CA VAL A 157 -21.45 15.20 12.05
C VAL A 157 -21.20 16.68 12.36
N LYS A 158 -19.97 17.16 12.16
CA LYS A 158 -19.61 18.57 12.43
C LYS A 158 -20.33 19.53 11.50
N ASN A 159 -20.56 19.15 10.25
CA ASN A 159 -21.36 19.95 9.32
C ASN A 159 -22.83 20.02 9.77
N GLN A 160 -23.42 18.92 10.25
CA GLN A 160 -24.78 18.94 10.81
C GLN A 160 -24.87 19.84 12.05
N ALA A 161 -23.93 19.69 12.99
CA ALA A 161 -23.87 20.53 14.19
C ALA A 161 -23.73 22.03 13.85
N TYR A 162 -22.97 22.36 12.80
CA TYR A 162 -22.91 23.73 12.30
C TYR A 162 -24.27 24.22 11.77
N ILE A 163 -24.96 23.43 10.95
CA ILE A 163 -26.28 23.78 10.41
C ILE A 163 -27.30 24.00 11.53
N ASP A 164 -27.32 23.11 12.52
CA ASP A 164 -28.25 23.18 13.65
C ASP A 164 -27.97 24.42 14.52
N ASN A 165 -26.71 24.66 14.87
CA ASN A 165 -26.31 25.84 15.64
C ASN A 165 -26.58 27.14 14.88
N LYS A 166 -26.32 27.15 13.57
CA LYS A 166 -26.57 28.31 12.71
C LYS A 166 -28.07 28.64 12.66
N THR A 167 -28.91 27.63 12.45
CA THR A 167 -30.37 27.77 12.44
C THR A 167 -30.88 28.29 13.80
N SER A 168 -30.37 27.73 14.90
CA SER A 168 -30.71 28.17 16.26
C SER A 168 -30.28 29.62 16.53
N SER A 169 -29.05 29.98 16.15
CA SER A 169 -28.52 31.34 16.30
C SER A 169 -29.31 32.36 15.48
N ASP A 170 -29.73 32.02 14.26
CA ASP A 170 -30.53 32.91 13.41
C ASP A 170 -31.95 33.10 13.97
N GLY A 171 -32.55 32.03 14.52
CA GLY A 171 -33.82 32.13 15.25
C GLY A 171 -33.72 32.99 16.51
N LEU A 172 -32.65 32.84 17.29
CA LEU A 172 -32.41 33.65 18.49
C LEU A 172 -32.10 35.11 18.18
N ARG A 173 -31.43 35.39 17.05
CA ARG A 173 -31.24 36.76 16.57
C ARG A 173 -32.58 37.46 16.35
N TYR A 174 -33.52 36.81 15.65
CA TYR A 174 -34.84 37.39 15.40
C TYR A 174 -35.63 37.64 16.69
N LYS A 175 -35.58 36.71 17.64
CA LYS A 175 -36.19 36.88 18.97
C LYS A 175 -35.54 38.01 19.77
N PHE A 176 -34.22 38.16 19.68
CA PHE A 176 -33.49 39.23 20.35
C PHE A 176 -33.86 40.61 19.78
N GLU A 177 -33.95 40.72 18.45
CA GLU A 177 -34.39 41.95 17.76
C GLU A 177 -35.81 42.38 18.16
N LYS A 178 -36.65 41.44 18.62
CA LYS A 178 -37.98 41.71 19.19
C LYS A 178 -38.00 41.91 20.71
N GLY A 179 -36.85 41.78 21.38
CA GLY A 179 -36.76 41.85 22.84
C GLY A 179 -37.29 40.62 23.59
N GLU A 180 -37.53 39.50 22.91
CA GLU A 180 -38.06 38.26 23.50
C GLU A 180 -36.99 37.41 24.21
N VAL A 181 -35.70 37.68 23.98
CA VAL A 181 -34.57 37.00 24.63
C VAL A 181 -33.49 38.00 25.03
N SER A 182 -32.64 37.65 25.99
CA SER A 182 -31.55 38.52 26.46
C SER A 182 -30.32 38.47 25.54
N LEU A 183 -29.48 39.52 25.63
CA LEU A 183 -28.21 39.61 24.91
C LEU A 183 -27.25 38.46 25.26
N ASP A 184 -27.25 38.00 26.51
CA ASP A 184 -26.43 36.87 26.97
C ASP A 184 -26.78 35.57 26.22
N VAL A 185 -28.06 35.26 26.07
CA VAL A 185 -28.53 34.06 25.35
C VAL A 185 -28.14 34.12 23.87
N TYR A 186 -28.34 35.27 23.22
CA TYR A 186 -27.93 35.45 21.82
C TYR A 186 -26.40 35.34 21.64
N THR A 187 -25.63 35.96 22.53
CA THR A 187 -24.16 35.93 22.47
C THR A 187 -23.62 34.51 22.64
N LYS A 188 -24.20 33.71 23.55
CA LYS A 188 -23.87 32.29 23.71
C LYS A 188 -24.15 31.48 22.45
N ALA A 189 -25.30 31.67 21.82
CA ALA A 189 -25.64 30.97 20.56
C ALA A 189 -24.70 31.34 19.41
N LYS A 190 -24.31 32.62 19.31
CA LYS A 190 -23.34 33.09 18.32
C LYS A 190 -21.94 32.52 18.57
N SER A 191 -21.53 32.40 19.83
CA SER A 191 -20.28 31.74 20.22
C SER A 191 -20.27 30.27 19.81
N LEU A 192 -21.35 29.52 20.13
CA LEU A 192 -21.51 28.11 19.75
C LEU A 192 -21.46 27.90 18.23
N THR A 193 -22.09 28.79 17.46
CA THR A 193 -22.04 28.75 15.99
C THR A 193 -20.63 28.98 15.46
N SER A 194 -19.88 29.88 16.09
CA SER A 194 -18.49 30.16 15.71
C SER A 194 -17.58 28.97 16.03
N ILE A 195 -17.78 28.33 17.18
CA ILE A 195 -17.06 27.11 17.57
C ILE A 195 -17.37 25.96 16.60
N SER A 196 -18.64 25.67 16.32
CA SER A 196 -18.99 24.59 15.38
C SER A 196 -18.52 24.86 13.95
N SER A 197 -18.46 26.14 13.54
CA SER A 197 -17.84 26.52 12.26
C SER A 197 -16.35 26.18 12.22
N SER A 198 -15.63 26.47 13.30
CA SER A 198 -14.19 26.15 13.41
C SER A 198 -13.96 24.64 13.40
N GLU A 199 -14.75 23.88 14.17
CA GLU A 199 -14.67 22.43 14.21
C GLU A 199 -14.97 21.78 12.85
N LYS A 200 -15.97 22.29 12.12
CA LYS A 200 -16.26 21.85 10.75
C LYS A 200 -15.06 22.05 9.82
N LEU A 201 -14.43 23.22 9.85
CA LEU A 201 -13.26 23.51 9.01
C LEU A 201 -12.08 22.58 9.33
N GLN A 202 -11.87 22.29 10.61
CA GLN A 202 -10.84 21.35 11.04
C GLN A 202 -11.13 19.91 10.56
N ALA A 203 -12.38 19.47 10.67
CA ALA A 203 -12.81 18.16 10.19
C ALA A 203 -12.65 18.04 8.66
N GLU A 204 -12.97 19.11 7.91
CA GLU A 204 -12.79 19.16 6.47
C GLU A 204 -11.31 19.05 6.09
N LEU A 205 -10.44 19.80 6.76
CA LEU A 205 -8.99 19.71 6.55
C LEU A 205 -8.45 18.29 6.83
N ASN A 206 -8.91 17.66 7.91
CA ASN A 206 -8.48 16.31 8.27
C ASN A 206 -8.97 15.27 7.24
N MET A 207 -10.21 15.40 6.77
CA MET A 207 -10.76 14.56 5.70
C MET A 207 -9.95 14.70 4.40
N LEU A 208 -9.61 15.93 4.01
CA LEU A 208 -8.79 16.18 2.81
C LEU A 208 -7.37 15.61 2.94
N LYS A 209 -6.75 15.72 4.13
CA LYS A 209 -5.45 15.09 4.41
C LYS A 209 -5.52 13.57 4.30
N ALA A 210 -6.53 12.95 4.91
CA ALA A 210 -6.73 11.50 4.87
C ALA A 210 -7.00 11.02 3.43
N LYS A 211 -7.78 11.77 2.66
CA LYS A 211 -8.01 11.52 1.24
C LYS A 211 -6.72 11.56 0.44
N SER A 212 -5.97 12.66 0.51
CA SER A 212 -4.70 12.83 -0.23
C SER A 212 -3.67 11.76 0.16
N SER A 213 -3.64 11.40 1.45
CA SER A 213 -2.82 10.33 2.01
C SER A 213 -3.14 8.95 1.39
N LEU A 214 -4.42 8.62 1.22
CA LEU A 214 -4.85 7.39 0.55
C LEU A 214 -4.53 7.42 -0.95
N GLU A 215 -4.82 8.54 -1.63
CA GLU A 215 -4.55 8.74 -3.06
C GLU A 215 -3.06 8.60 -3.40
N ALA A 216 -2.19 9.14 -2.56
CA ALA A 216 -0.73 9.04 -2.72
C ALA A 216 -0.25 7.58 -2.70
N LEU A 217 -0.94 6.71 -1.96
CA LEU A 217 -0.58 5.30 -1.82
C LEU A 217 -1.14 4.44 -2.97
N ILE A 218 -2.36 4.72 -3.43
CA ILE A 218 -2.98 4.02 -4.57
C ILE A 218 -2.49 4.52 -5.94
N GLY A 219 -1.93 5.74 -5.99
CA GLY A 219 -1.41 6.35 -7.21
C GLY A 219 -2.46 6.90 -8.19
N LYS A 220 -3.72 7.01 -7.76
CA LYS A 220 -4.85 7.58 -8.52
C LYS A 220 -5.75 8.40 -7.61
N LYS A 221 -6.55 9.30 -8.20
CA LYS A 221 -7.55 10.07 -7.47
C LYS A 221 -8.75 9.19 -7.12
N LEU A 222 -9.37 9.41 -5.97
CA LEU A 222 -10.54 8.62 -5.55
C LEU A 222 -11.74 8.82 -6.49
N GLU A 223 -11.85 9.97 -7.16
CA GLU A 223 -12.92 10.24 -8.14
C GLU A 223 -12.87 9.31 -9.36
N GLU A 224 -11.69 8.87 -9.78
CA GLU A 224 -11.50 8.04 -10.97
C GLU A 224 -11.74 6.55 -10.69
N VAL A 225 -11.76 6.18 -9.41
CA VAL A 225 -11.83 4.78 -8.96
C VAL A 225 -13.23 4.39 -8.49
N LYS A 226 -14.07 5.38 -8.14
CA LYS A 226 -15.46 5.18 -7.71
C LYS A 226 -16.35 4.62 -8.81
#